data_AF-A0A016UV03-F1
#
_entry.id   AF-A0A016UV03-F1
#
_cell.length_a   1.000
_cell.length_b   1.000
_cell.length_c   1.000
_cell.angle_alpha   90.00
_cell.angle_beta   90.00
_cell.angle_gamma   90.00
#
_symmetry.space_group_name_H-M   'P 1'
#
loop_
_entity.id
_entity.type
_entity.pdbx_description
1 polymer ?
#
loop_
_entity_poly.entity_id
_entity_poly.type
_entity_poly.pdbx_seq_one_letter_code
_entity_poly.pdbx_strand_id
1 'polypeptide(L)'
;MKYSKLKAELFDTTVMSGLCYGSRTRALTKALEKQLKTAHLSIERHLVGFTLHRQSIQGLHNANIRPLSKVADALEYANKPKHRWAGHMMRRSDGRWSRAVMEWYHRGEERSLDRPPTRWSDTLPFL
;
A
#
# COMPACT_ATOMS: atom_id res chain seq x y z
N MET A 1 -24.33 5.34 -11.11
CA MET A 1 -23.83 4.16 -11.87
C MET A 1 -24.36 2.87 -11.23
N LYS A 2 -25.29 2.16 -11.90
CA LYS A 2 -25.99 0.95 -11.39
C LYS A 2 -25.05 -0.23 -11.00
N TYR A 3 -23.77 -0.19 -11.38
CA TYR A 3 -22.78 -1.27 -11.13
C TYR A 3 -21.50 -0.79 -10.42
N SER A 4 -21.58 0.24 -9.58
CA SER A 4 -20.39 0.84 -8.93
C SER A 4 -19.67 -0.13 -7.97
N LYS A 5 -20.40 -0.93 -7.21
CA LYS A 5 -19.82 -1.83 -6.19
C LYS A 5 -19.08 -3.01 -6.82
N LEU A 6 -19.72 -3.75 -7.73
CA LEU A 6 -19.12 -4.90 -8.41
C LEU A 6 -17.84 -4.52 -9.18
N LYS A 7 -17.85 -3.35 -9.84
CA LYS A 7 -16.67 -2.84 -10.54
C LYS A 7 -15.51 -2.55 -9.59
N ALA A 8 -15.79 -1.95 -8.43
CA ALA A 8 -14.78 -1.69 -7.42
C ALA A 8 -14.20 -2.99 -6.84
N GLU A 9 -15.04 -3.98 -6.54
CA GLU A 9 -14.59 -5.29 -6.05
C GLU A 9 -13.71 -6.03 -7.08
N LEU A 10 -14.10 -6.00 -8.36
CA LEU A 10 -13.29 -6.56 -9.44
C LEU A 10 -11.94 -5.84 -9.55
N PHE A 11 -11.94 -4.52 -9.41
CA PHE A 11 -10.71 -3.72 -9.44
C PHE A 11 -9.78 -4.07 -8.26
N ASP A 12 -10.32 -4.18 -7.05
CA ASP A 12 -9.57 -4.51 -5.83
C ASP A 12 -8.97 -5.93 -5.86
N THR A 13 -9.63 -6.86 -6.56
CA THR A 13 -9.15 -8.24 -6.70
C THR A 13 -8.10 -8.37 -7.82
N THR A 14 -8.26 -7.68 -8.93
CA THR A 14 -7.40 -7.84 -10.12
C THR A 14 -6.30 -6.78 -10.22
N VAL A 15 -6.67 -5.51 -10.35
CA VAL A 15 -5.72 -4.42 -10.60
C VAL A 15 -4.93 -4.10 -9.34
N MET A 16 -5.61 -4.01 -8.20
CA MET A 16 -4.95 -3.65 -6.94
C MET A 16 -3.96 -4.72 -6.49
N SER A 17 -4.28 -6.00 -6.70
CA SER A 17 -3.38 -7.10 -6.34
C SER A 17 -2.07 -7.05 -7.14
N GLY A 18 -2.15 -6.77 -8.45
CA GLY A 18 -0.98 -6.53 -9.30
C GLY A 18 -0.21 -5.26 -8.95
N LEU A 19 -0.92 -4.13 -8.80
CA LEU A 19 -0.34 -2.82 -8.51
C LEU A 19 0.43 -2.81 -7.18
N CYS A 20 -0.11 -3.48 -6.16
CA CYS A 20 0.49 -3.54 -4.84
C CYS A 20 1.35 -4.79 -4.60
N TYR A 21 1.56 -5.66 -5.60
CA TYR A 21 2.27 -6.92 -5.41
C TYR A 21 3.68 -6.71 -4.84
N GLY A 22 4.46 -5.82 -5.46
CA GLY A 22 5.83 -5.53 -5.04
C GLY A 22 5.94 -4.94 -3.63
N SER A 23 4.88 -4.31 -3.13
CA SER A 23 4.85 -3.80 -1.76
C SER A 23 4.87 -4.92 -0.73
N ARG A 24 4.40 -6.14 -1.05
CA ARG A 24 4.37 -7.24 -0.09
C ARG A 24 5.77 -7.67 0.37
N THR A 25 6.72 -7.64 -0.55
CA THR A 25 8.09 -8.12 -0.34
C THR A 25 9.10 -7.00 -0.10
N ARG A 26 8.77 -5.76 -0.47
CA ARG A 26 9.66 -4.59 -0.33
C ARG A 26 9.09 -3.51 0.59
N ALA A 27 9.98 -2.77 1.24
CA ALA A 27 9.61 -1.56 1.95
C ALA A 27 9.05 -0.51 0.97
N LEU A 28 7.98 0.18 1.34
CA LEU A 28 7.50 1.33 0.57
C LEU A 28 8.31 2.55 1.01
N THR A 29 9.11 3.11 0.10
CA THR A 29 9.76 4.40 0.35
C THR A 29 8.75 5.52 0.19
N LYS A 30 8.99 6.69 0.79
CA LYS A 30 8.12 7.86 0.64
C LYS A 30 7.92 8.29 -0.82
N ALA A 31 8.94 8.13 -1.65
CA ALA A 31 8.84 8.38 -3.08
C ALA A 31 7.86 7.41 -3.75
N LEU A 32 7.97 6.11 -3.44
CA LEU A 32 7.10 5.07 -3.99
C LEU A 32 5.66 5.21 -3.47
N GLU A 33 5.45 5.59 -2.20
CA GLU A 33 4.12 5.89 -1.65
C GLU A 33 3.45 7.02 -2.44
N LYS A 34 4.19 8.10 -2.72
CA LYS A 34 3.70 9.24 -3.51
C LYS A 34 3.36 8.83 -4.94
N GLN A 35 4.22 8.05 -5.59
CA GLN A 35 3.99 7.52 -6.94
C GLN A 35 2.74 6.62 -6.99
N LEU A 36 2.65 5.66 -6.07
CA LEU A 36 1.50 4.75 -5.96
C LEU A 36 0.19 5.51 -5.76
N LYS A 37 0.18 6.48 -4.83
CA LYS A 37 -0.98 7.33 -4.57
C LYS A 37 -1.38 8.13 -5.81
N THR A 38 -0.41 8.70 -6.53
CA THR A 38 -0.66 9.52 -7.72
C THR A 38 -1.22 8.68 -8.88
N ALA A 39 -0.62 7.52 -9.14
CA ALA A 39 -1.10 6.58 -10.14
C ALA A 39 -2.51 6.08 -9.80
N HIS A 40 -2.75 5.68 -8.54
CA HIS A 40 -4.04 5.19 -8.10
C HIS A 40 -5.14 6.24 -8.19
N LEU A 41 -4.90 7.49 -7.74
CA LEU A 41 -5.85 8.59 -7.88
C LEU A 41 -6.17 8.91 -9.35
N SER A 42 -5.20 8.77 -10.25
CA SER A 42 -5.45 8.90 -11.69
C SER A 42 -6.43 7.85 -12.18
N ILE A 43 -6.26 6.59 -11.76
CA ILE A 43 -7.15 5.49 -12.13
C ILE A 43 -8.54 5.67 -11.52
N GLU A 44 -8.65 6.00 -10.23
CA GLU A 44 -9.93 6.29 -9.56
C GLU A 44 -10.72 7.36 -10.32
N ARG A 45 -10.06 8.43 -10.76
CA ARG A 45 -10.69 9.52 -11.52
C ARG A 45 -11.29 9.03 -12.84
N HIS A 46 -10.54 8.22 -13.59
CA HIS A 46 -11.03 7.64 -14.84
C HIS A 46 -12.18 6.66 -14.60
N LEU A 47 -12.11 5.87 -13.53
CA LEU A 47 -13.15 4.89 -13.16
C LEU A 47 -14.50 5.57 -12.87
N VAL A 48 -14.48 6.75 -12.24
CA VAL A 48 -15.68 7.55 -11.94
C VAL A 48 -16.14 8.38 -13.15
N GLY A 49 -15.31 8.50 -14.20
CA GLY A 49 -15.64 9.24 -15.42
C GLY A 49 -15.38 10.73 -15.34
N PHE A 50 -14.41 11.16 -14.52
CA PHE A 50 -13.92 12.53 -14.49
C PHE A 50 -12.67 12.69 -15.34
N THR A 51 -12.61 13.79 -16.10
CA THR A 51 -11.34 14.31 -16.65
C THR A 51 -10.76 15.33 -15.69
N LEU A 52 -9.45 15.62 -15.81
CA LEU A 52 -8.82 16.69 -15.01
C LEU A 52 -9.50 18.04 -15.23
N HIS A 53 -9.85 18.35 -16.47
CA HIS A 53 -10.56 19.58 -16.83
C HIS A 53 -11.93 19.66 -16.16
N ARG A 54 -12.74 18.59 -16.23
CA ARG A 54 -14.06 18.54 -15.60
C ARG A 54 -13.97 18.65 -14.07
N GLN A 55 -12.98 17.97 -13.48
CA GLN A 55 -12.70 18.06 -12.04
C GLN A 55 -12.39 19.51 -11.64
N SER A 56 -11.53 20.20 -12.40
CA SER A 56 -11.11 21.58 -12.14
C SER A 56 -12.28 22.57 -12.24
N ILE A 57 -13.07 22.51 -13.31
CA ILE A 57 -14.23 23.40 -13.51
C ILE A 57 -15.25 23.25 -12.38
N GLN A 58 -15.43 22.03 -11.87
CA GLN A 58 -16.35 21.76 -10.77
C GLN A 58 -15.74 22.04 -9.39
N GLY A 59 -14.48 22.51 -9.32
CA GLY A 59 -13.78 22.79 -8.06
C GLY A 59 -13.60 21.55 -7.18
N LEU A 60 -13.59 20.34 -7.76
CA LEU A 60 -13.56 19.10 -7.00
C LEU A 60 -12.12 18.69 -6.62
N HIS A 61 -11.89 18.46 -5.33
CA HIS A 61 -10.63 17.90 -4.87
C HIS A 61 -10.60 16.37 -5.02
N ASN A 62 -9.40 15.76 -5.03
CA ASN A 62 -9.26 14.29 -5.08
C ASN A 62 -9.99 13.59 -3.92
N ALA A 63 -10.08 14.25 -2.76
CA ALA A 63 -10.84 13.78 -1.60
C ALA A 63 -12.34 13.64 -1.88
N ASN A 64 -12.88 14.45 -2.81
CA ASN A 64 -14.29 14.41 -3.19
C ASN A 64 -14.57 13.29 -4.20
N ILE A 65 -13.57 12.95 -5.03
CA ILE A 65 -13.67 11.89 -6.05
C ILE A 65 -13.54 10.50 -5.44
N ARG A 66 -12.67 10.36 -4.44
CA ARG A 66 -12.37 9.09 -3.80
C ARG A 66 -13.59 8.30 -3.30
N PRO A 67 -14.54 8.87 -2.54
CA PRO A 67 -15.72 8.13 -2.09
C PRO A 67 -16.63 7.68 -3.23
N LEU A 68 -16.51 8.29 -4.42
CA LEU A 68 -17.31 7.92 -5.60
C LEU A 68 -16.81 6.64 -6.27
N SER A 69 -15.50 6.33 -6.20
CA SER A 69 -14.92 5.15 -6.83
C SER A 69 -15.25 3.86 -6.07
N LYS A 70 -15.43 3.94 -4.73
CA LYS A 70 -15.65 2.82 -3.81
C LYS A 70 -14.51 1.77 -3.78
N VAL A 71 -13.38 2.09 -4.41
CA VAL A 71 -12.17 1.27 -4.48
C VAL A 71 -11.37 1.42 -3.19
N ALA A 72 -10.68 0.36 -2.76
CA ALA A 72 -9.82 0.42 -1.59
C ALA A 72 -8.62 1.37 -1.79
N ASP A 73 -8.19 2.06 -0.73
CA ASP A 73 -6.97 2.87 -0.80
C ASP A 73 -5.74 1.97 -1.07
N ALA A 74 -4.96 2.30 -2.09
CA ALA A 74 -3.81 1.50 -2.48
C ALA A 74 -2.72 1.37 -1.39
N LEU A 75 -2.49 2.43 -0.59
CA LEU A 75 -1.50 2.37 0.50
C LEU A 75 -2.01 1.49 1.64
N GLU A 76 -3.28 1.61 2.01
CA GLU A 76 -3.93 0.75 2.98
C GLU A 76 -3.92 -0.71 2.52
N TYR A 77 -4.28 -0.96 1.26
CA TYR A 77 -4.25 -2.30 0.67
C TYR A 77 -2.84 -2.90 0.69
N ALA A 78 -1.82 -2.11 0.37
CA ALA A 78 -0.43 -2.53 0.41
C ALA A 78 0.08 -2.83 1.84
N ASN A 79 -0.31 -2.02 2.81
CA ASN A 79 0.18 -2.12 4.19
C ASN A 79 -0.58 -3.14 5.04
N LYS A 80 -1.88 -3.36 4.77
CA LYS A 80 -2.74 -4.26 5.55
C LYS A 80 -2.20 -5.69 5.67
N PRO A 81 -1.73 -6.36 4.61
CA PRO A 81 -1.10 -7.68 4.72
C PRO A 81 0.17 -7.65 5.58
N LYS A 82 0.97 -6.58 5.51
CA LYS A 82 2.19 -6.44 6.31
C LYS A 82 1.88 -6.37 7.79
N HIS A 83 0.93 -5.51 8.17
CA HIS A 83 0.49 -5.40 9.56
C HIS A 83 -0.14 -6.69 10.07
N ARG A 84 -0.94 -7.38 9.25
CA ARG A 84 -1.49 -8.71 9.59
C ARG A 84 -0.40 -9.73 9.85
N TRP A 85 0.61 -9.80 8.98
CA TRP A 85 1.74 -10.71 9.14
C TRP A 85 2.58 -10.37 10.37
N ALA A 86 2.88 -9.08 10.59
CA ALA A 86 3.62 -8.63 11.76
C ALA A 86 2.88 -8.96 13.06
N GLY A 87 1.58 -8.68 13.13
CA GLY A 87 0.75 -9.05 14.27
C GLY A 87 0.65 -10.56 14.47
N HIS A 88 0.59 -11.34 13.40
CA HIS A 88 0.67 -12.81 13.46
C HIS A 88 1.99 -13.27 14.07
N MET A 89 3.10 -12.66 13.68
CA MET A 89 4.42 -12.96 14.23
C MET A 89 4.56 -12.59 15.71
N MET A 90 4.06 -11.42 16.12
CA MET A 90 4.12 -10.98 17.53
C MET A 90 3.36 -11.91 18.48
N ARG A 91 2.27 -12.54 18.02
CA ARG A 91 1.48 -13.50 18.81
C ARG A 91 2.10 -14.90 18.87
N ARG A 92 3.10 -15.19 18.04
CA ARG A 92 3.75 -16.51 18.04
C ARG A 92 4.75 -16.63 19.19
N SER A 93 4.63 -17.71 19.95
CA SER A 93 5.57 -18.13 21.00
C SER A 93 6.18 -19.52 20.72
N ASP A 94 6.01 -20.04 19.50
CA ASP A 94 6.35 -21.42 19.10
C ASP A 94 7.84 -21.64 18.78
N GLY A 95 8.72 -20.70 19.13
CA GLY A 95 10.17 -20.82 18.94
C GLY A 95 10.63 -20.93 17.48
N ARG A 96 9.77 -20.66 16.50
CA ARG A 96 10.13 -20.79 15.07
C ARG A 96 11.15 -19.74 14.66
N TRP A 97 12.07 -20.16 13.80
CA TRP A 97 13.11 -19.31 13.20
C TRP A 97 12.57 -18.05 12.52
N SER A 98 11.32 -18.04 12.07
CA SER A 98 10.67 -16.87 11.46
C SER A 98 10.66 -15.66 12.37
N ARG A 99 10.46 -15.87 13.68
CA ARG A 99 10.52 -14.80 14.69
C ARG A 99 11.96 -14.39 14.95
N ALA A 100 12.84 -15.37 15.11
CA ALA A 100 14.26 -15.13 15.31
C ALA A 100 14.86 -14.30 14.17
N VAL A 101 14.58 -14.61 12.89
CA VAL A 101 15.06 -13.86 11.72
C VAL A 101 14.49 -12.44 11.65
N MET A 102 13.25 -12.23 12.10
CA MET A 102 12.66 -10.90 12.16
C MET A 102 13.28 -10.03 13.27
N GLU A 103 13.48 -10.61 14.45
CA GLU A 103 14.14 -9.96 15.60
C GLU A 103 15.67 -9.87 15.42
N TRP A 104 16.23 -10.68 14.51
CA TRP A 104 17.66 -10.74 14.25
C TRP A 104 18.14 -9.38 13.72
N TYR A 105 18.82 -8.68 14.61
CA TYR A 105 19.37 -7.36 14.35
C TYR A 105 20.88 -7.43 14.58
N HIS A 106 21.66 -7.21 13.53
CA HIS A 106 23.11 -7.02 13.66
C HIS A 106 23.37 -5.62 14.24
N ARG A 107 23.30 -5.49 15.58
CA ARG A 107 23.55 -4.23 16.29
C ARG A 107 25.06 -4.08 16.39
N GLY A 108 25.67 -3.25 15.53
CA GLY A 108 27.08 -2.90 15.66
C GLY A 108 27.84 -2.67 14.35
N GLU A 109 27.32 -3.10 13.20
CA GLU A 109 27.98 -2.88 11.91
C GLU A 109 27.21 -1.87 11.05
N GLU A 110 27.95 -0.92 10.49
CA GLU A 110 27.44 -0.04 9.43
C GLU A 110 27.04 -0.87 8.22
N ARG A 111 25.92 -0.51 7.60
CA ARG A 111 25.50 -1.16 6.35
C ARG A 111 26.45 -0.79 5.23
N SER A 112 26.74 -1.74 4.36
CA SER A 112 27.37 -1.43 3.08
C SER A 112 26.50 -0.46 2.27
N LEU A 113 27.16 0.43 1.53
CA LEU A 113 26.53 1.49 0.73
C LEU A 113 25.52 0.95 -0.31
N ASP A 114 25.64 -0.31 -0.71
CA ASP A 114 24.80 -0.93 -1.74
C ASP A 114 23.43 -1.43 -1.23
N ARG A 115 23.23 -1.52 0.10
CA ARG A 115 21.97 -2.02 0.65
C ARG A 115 20.95 -0.89 0.80
N PRO A 116 19.69 -1.06 0.34
CA PRO A 116 18.66 -0.05 0.54
C PRO A 116 18.54 0.37 2.02
N PRO A 117 18.51 1.67 2.33
CA PRO A 117 18.52 2.15 3.70
C PRO A 117 17.23 1.80 4.45
N THR A 118 16.10 1.73 3.76
CA THR A 118 14.79 1.41 4.34
C THR A 118 14.56 -0.10 4.39
N ARG A 119 14.36 -0.65 5.58
CA ARG A 119 13.95 -2.03 5.78
C ARG A 119 12.44 -2.18 5.70
N TRP A 120 12.00 -3.41 5.53
CA TRP A 120 10.59 -3.75 5.63
C TRP A 120 10.04 -3.52 7.05
N SER A 121 10.82 -3.85 8.09
CA SER A 121 10.47 -3.59 9.50
C SER A 121 10.22 -2.11 9.78
N ASP A 122 10.97 -1.21 9.15
CA ASP A 122 10.85 0.24 9.36
C ASP A 122 9.50 0.80 8.88
N THR A 123 8.74 0.01 8.10
CA THR A 123 7.38 0.35 7.67
C THR A 123 6.31 -0.05 8.68
N LEU A 124 6.69 -0.70 9.79
CA LEU A 124 5.79 -1.17 10.84
C LEU A 124 6.02 -0.33 12.09
N PRO A 125 5.04 0.46 12.55
CA PRO A 125 5.24 1.41 13.65
C PRO A 125 5.36 0.77 15.04
N PHE A 126 5.31 -0.56 15.15
CA PHE A 126 5.23 -1.32 16.41
C PHE A 126 6.26 -2.45 16.51
N LEU A 127 7.19 -2.53 15.56
CA LEU A 127 8.41 -3.36 15.62
C LEU A 127 9.62 -2.42 15.77
#